data_AF-A0A813ZLM4-F1
#
_entry.id   AF-A0A813ZLM4-F1
#
_cell.length_a   1.000
_cell.length_b   1.000
_cell.length_c   1.000
_cell.angle_alpha   90.00
_cell.angle_beta   90.00
_cell.angle_gamma   90.00
#
_symmetry.space_group_name_H-M   'P 1'
#
loop_
_entity.id
_entity.type
_entity.pdbx_description
1 polymer ?
#
loop_
_entity_poly.entity_id
_entity_poly.type
_entity_poly.pdbx_seq_one_letter_code
_entity_poly.pdbx_strand_id
1 'polypeptide(L)'
;MNVTALDTSMSSQFLENSTIGDILDQLMVEEWINSSMYENYYSECKPSYCSYTVRTKNSAIYIITTLIGLVGGLITVLKLMVPYLVMLVRRKKAIRGAETVMSINERVRTSYQKSKFFFLNLNLFPSVPPTTHEHQLRNQRISTRLFIFLLTILLFILLLYTSLINITEIVNVKAPSIIEYEQLYNSYSQTLTCECTQVSINYEKFIEIQYTLHQVCYSDFVTQNWIDYLGITQEWIDYLAIYESYEEYEYFEKYGYYEYYGNYEPNPTDFRFTSTFTFQTMSAFCTLVNQTISNSLIQFYSNQYQQQLKTSSFSSSLTSIDQRMPPLTISVTRRIPIAIGFQETIHIMMSGDDSTK
;
A
#
# COMPACT_ATOMS: atom_id res chain seq x y z
N MET A 1 5.12 -28.94 46.57
CA MET A 1 5.46 -28.21 45.34
C MET A 1 5.43 -26.72 45.65
N ASN A 2 6.40 -25.94 45.18
CA ASN A 2 6.34 -24.48 45.28
C ASN A 2 5.73 -23.99 43.95
N VAL A 3 4.52 -23.44 44.01
CA VAL A 3 3.78 -23.01 42.83
C VAL A 3 3.77 -21.50 42.81
N THR A 4 4.14 -20.92 41.69
CA THR A 4 4.24 -19.48 41.55
C THR A 4 2.94 -18.95 41.00
N ALA A 5 2.34 -17.96 41.69
CA ALA A 5 1.20 -17.24 41.15
C ALA A 5 1.62 -16.46 39.89
N LEU A 6 0.66 -16.25 38.99
CA LEU A 6 0.82 -15.37 37.83
C LEU A 6 1.18 -13.95 38.28
N ASP A 7 2.05 -13.29 37.54
CA ASP A 7 2.49 -11.92 37.84
C ASP A 7 1.44 -10.93 37.33
N THR A 8 0.78 -10.25 38.26
CA THR A 8 -0.23 -9.24 37.97
C THR A 8 0.36 -7.90 37.54
N SER A 9 1.68 -7.72 37.67
CA SER A 9 2.39 -6.51 37.23
C SER A 9 2.79 -6.55 35.76
N MET A 10 2.74 -7.73 35.12
CA MET A 10 2.96 -7.84 33.67
C MET A 10 1.79 -7.25 32.90
N SER A 11 2.11 -6.50 31.83
CA SER A 11 1.09 -6.00 30.91
C SER A 11 0.40 -7.17 30.22
N SER A 12 -0.92 -7.21 30.28
CA SER A 12 -1.74 -8.15 29.52
C SER A 12 -2.74 -7.36 28.69
N GLN A 13 -2.99 -7.83 27.46
CA GLN A 13 -4.08 -7.27 26.64
C GLN A 13 -5.46 -7.74 27.10
N PHE A 14 -5.52 -8.78 27.94
CA PHE A 14 -6.75 -9.31 28.50
C PHE A 14 -7.05 -8.64 29.84
N LEU A 15 -8.34 -8.34 30.08
CA LEU A 15 -8.77 -7.80 31.36
C LEU A 15 -8.80 -8.94 32.39
N GLU A 16 -8.61 -8.62 33.67
CA GLU A 16 -8.66 -9.62 34.75
C GLU A 16 -10.00 -10.38 34.82
N ASN A 17 -11.09 -9.78 34.31
CA ASN A 17 -12.41 -10.38 34.23
C ASN A 17 -12.74 -11.02 32.87
N SER A 18 -11.79 -11.06 31.94
CA SER A 18 -11.93 -11.78 30.67
C SER A 18 -12.14 -13.28 30.94
N THR A 19 -13.05 -13.89 30.21
CA THR A 19 -13.26 -15.33 30.31
C THR A 19 -12.13 -16.07 29.58
N ILE A 20 -11.88 -17.32 29.96
CA ILE A 20 -10.93 -18.17 29.21
C ILE A 20 -11.33 -18.28 27.72
N GLY A 21 -12.63 -18.22 27.40
CA GLY A 21 -13.11 -18.17 26.02
C GLY A 21 -12.59 -16.94 25.27
N ASP A 22 -12.69 -15.76 25.88
CA ASP A 22 -12.21 -14.50 25.28
C ASP A 22 -10.70 -14.53 25.03
N ILE A 23 -9.95 -15.21 25.91
CA ILE A 23 -8.50 -15.40 25.77
C ILE A 23 -8.20 -16.39 24.63
N LEU A 24 -8.92 -17.50 24.54
CA LEU A 24 -8.74 -18.52 23.49
C LEU A 24 -9.16 -18.01 22.09
N ASP A 25 -10.18 -17.17 22.00
CA ASP A 25 -10.65 -16.57 20.74
C ASP A 25 -9.56 -15.68 20.10
N GLN A 26 -8.67 -15.12 20.93
CA GLN A 26 -7.49 -14.37 20.50
C GLN A 26 -6.19 -15.20 20.55
N LEU A 27 -6.33 -16.54 20.52
CA LEU A 27 -5.23 -17.51 20.55
C LEU A 27 -4.29 -17.31 21.73
N MET A 28 -4.77 -16.76 22.85
CA MET A 28 -3.95 -16.48 24.02
C MET A 28 -2.68 -15.67 23.70
N VAL A 29 -2.65 -14.90 22.61
CA VAL A 29 -1.49 -14.05 22.28
C VAL A 29 -1.55 -12.82 23.17
N GLU A 30 -0.42 -12.32 23.66
CA GLU A 30 -0.32 -11.06 24.40
C GLU A 30 0.18 -9.94 23.50
N GLU A 31 1.20 -10.23 22.70
CA GLU A 31 1.82 -9.26 21.80
C GLU A 31 2.32 -9.93 20.52
N TRP A 32 2.15 -9.23 19.41
CA TRP A 32 2.83 -9.52 18.15
C TRP A 32 3.99 -8.54 17.98
N ILE A 33 5.21 -9.05 17.93
CA ILE A 33 6.42 -8.26 17.71
C ILE A 33 6.76 -8.40 16.23
N ASN A 34 6.50 -7.32 15.47
CA ASN A 34 6.75 -7.29 14.03
C ASN A 34 7.98 -6.44 13.73
N SER A 35 9.08 -7.06 13.30
CA SER A 35 10.26 -6.36 12.78
C SER A 35 10.23 -6.38 11.25
N SER A 36 9.83 -5.26 10.62
CA SER A 36 10.01 -5.10 9.18
C SER A 36 11.47 -4.75 8.89
N MET A 37 12.22 -5.68 8.29
CA MET A 37 13.62 -5.46 7.95
C MET A 37 13.71 -4.79 6.58
N TYR A 38 13.50 -3.47 6.55
CA TYR A 38 13.54 -2.67 5.32
C TYR A 38 14.86 -2.84 4.55
N GLU A 39 15.98 -2.90 5.25
CA GLU A 39 17.29 -3.17 4.66
C GLU A 39 17.33 -4.53 3.95
N ASN A 40 16.78 -5.57 4.58
CA ASN A 40 16.70 -6.89 3.96
C ASN A 40 15.80 -6.85 2.72
N TYR A 41 14.63 -6.22 2.81
CA TYR A 41 13.76 -6.01 1.65
C TYR A 41 14.49 -5.30 0.51
N TYR A 42 15.21 -4.22 0.79
CA TYR A 42 15.96 -3.48 -0.21
C TYR A 42 17.09 -4.33 -0.81
N SER A 43 17.80 -5.07 0.04
CA SER A 43 18.90 -5.96 -0.35
C SER A 43 18.44 -7.16 -1.19
N GLU A 44 17.20 -7.61 -1.02
CA GLU A 44 16.56 -8.62 -1.86
C GLU A 44 16.04 -7.97 -3.15
N CYS A 45 15.27 -6.90 -3.06
CA CYS A 45 14.73 -6.17 -4.21
C CYS A 45 15.82 -5.83 -5.23
N LYS A 46 16.98 -5.31 -4.77
CA LYS A 46 18.10 -4.81 -5.58
C LYS A 46 17.58 -4.01 -6.79
N PRO A 47 17.16 -2.75 -6.61
CA PRO A 47 16.52 -2.00 -7.67
C PRO A 47 17.43 -1.89 -8.90
N SER A 48 16.89 -2.25 -10.07
CA SER A 48 17.57 -2.14 -11.37
C SER A 48 17.67 -0.68 -11.81
N TYR A 49 16.59 0.07 -11.62
CA TYR A 49 16.54 1.52 -11.74
C TYR A 49 15.39 2.09 -10.90
N CYS A 50 15.52 3.36 -10.54
CA CYS A 50 14.44 4.17 -9.99
C CYS A 50 14.15 5.33 -10.91
N SER A 51 12.91 5.80 -10.90
CA SER A 51 12.46 6.96 -11.63
C SER A 51 11.63 7.85 -10.71
N TYR A 52 11.76 9.16 -10.86
CA TYR A 52 10.96 10.12 -10.12
C TYR A 52 10.62 11.30 -11.02
N THR A 53 9.54 12.00 -10.68
CA THR A 53 9.11 13.17 -11.47
C THR A 53 9.44 14.47 -10.79
N VAL A 54 10.02 15.39 -11.55
CA VAL A 54 10.31 16.76 -11.14
C VAL A 54 9.51 17.74 -12.00
N ARG A 55 9.14 18.88 -11.41
CA ARG A 55 8.46 19.96 -12.12
C ARG A 55 9.48 21.01 -12.50
N THR A 56 9.73 21.16 -13.80
CA THR A 56 10.69 22.11 -14.36
C THR A 56 10.00 23.11 -15.28
N LYS A 57 10.68 24.19 -15.64
CA LYS A 57 10.20 25.16 -16.63
C LYS A 57 10.50 24.65 -18.05
N ASN A 58 9.67 25.06 -19.01
CA ASN A 58 9.93 24.78 -20.41
C ASN A 58 11.29 25.33 -20.84
N SER A 59 12.08 24.49 -21.53
CA SER A 59 13.36 24.91 -22.08
C SER A 59 13.16 25.95 -23.18
N ALA A 60 14.14 26.85 -23.36
CA ALA A 60 14.07 27.87 -24.42
C ALA A 60 13.89 27.24 -25.82
N ILE A 61 14.50 26.08 -26.05
CA ILE A 61 14.39 25.34 -27.31
C ILE A 61 12.92 24.96 -27.56
N TYR A 62 12.24 24.39 -26.56
CA TYR A 62 10.82 24.01 -26.67
C TYR A 62 9.92 25.21 -27.00
N ILE A 63 10.15 26.35 -26.34
CA ILE A 63 9.39 27.59 -26.59
C ILE A 63 9.61 28.05 -28.03
N ILE A 64 10.87 28.11 -28.47
CA ILE A 64 11.24 28.55 -29.82
C ILE A 64 10.67 27.62 -30.89
N THR A 65 10.79 26.29 -30.73
CA THR A 65 10.27 25.32 -31.69
C THR A 65 8.75 25.38 -31.80
N THR A 66 8.05 25.63 -30.68
CA THR A 66 6.59 25.80 -30.67
C THR A 66 6.16 27.05 -31.44
N LEU A 67 6.84 28.19 -31.22
CA LEU A 67 6.56 29.43 -31.95
C LEU A 67 6.85 29.29 -33.45
N ILE A 68 7.98 28.68 -33.82
CA ILE A 68 8.33 28.41 -35.22
C ILE A 68 7.30 27.47 -35.86
N GLY A 69 6.86 26.43 -35.15
CA GLY A 69 5.83 25.51 -35.64
C GLY A 69 4.50 26.20 -35.92
N LEU A 70 4.07 27.14 -35.07
CA LEU A 70 2.83 27.89 -35.25
C LEU A 70 2.89 28.90 -36.39
N VAL A 71 3.95 29.70 -36.45
CA VAL A 71 4.17 30.66 -37.54
C VAL A 71 4.40 29.92 -38.86
N GLY A 72 5.17 28.84 -38.83
CA GLY A 72 5.46 27.97 -39.96
C GLY A 72 4.22 27.27 -40.47
N GLY A 73 3.37 26.72 -39.60
CA GLY A 73 2.09 26.12 -39.97
C GLY A 73 1.16 27.14 -40.63
N LEU A 74 1.04 28.34 -40.06
CA LEU A 74 0.21 29.40 -40.61
C LEU A 74 0.70 29.87 -41.99
N ILE A 75 2.02 30.04 -42.17
CA ILE A 75 2.61 30.45 -43.45
C ILE A 75 2.56 29.31 -44.47
N THR A 76 2.69 28.05 -44.07
CA THR A 76 2.64 26.88 -44.96
C THR A 76 1.23 26.66 -45.48
N VAL A 77 0.21 26.78 -44.62
CA VAL A 77 -1.20 26.78 -45.04
C VAL A 77 -1.48 27.95 -45.99
N LEU A 78 -0.99 29.14 -45.67
CA LEU A 78 -1.14 30.33 -46.52
C LEU A 78 -0.44 30.13 -47.88
N LYS A 79 0.78 29.58 -47.91
CA LYS A 79 1.54 29.28 -49.13
C LYS A 79 1.03 28.06 -49.90
N LEU A 80 0.20 27.20 -49.34
CA LEU A 80 -0.49 26.14 -50.06
C LEU A 80 -1.75 26.68 -50.76
N MET A 81 -2.47 27.58 -50.08
CA MET A 81 -3.71 28.20 -50.57
C MET A 81 -3.44 29.32 -51.60
N VAL A 82 -2.35 30.07 -51.45
CA VAL A 82 -1.99 31.20 -52.33
C VAL A 82 -1.64 30.79 -53.78
N PRO A 83 -0.81 29.77 -54.09
CA PRO A 83 -0.52 29.38 -55.47
C PRO A 83 -1.73 28.76 -56.17
N TYR A 84 -2.65 28.12 -55.45
CA TYR A 84 -3.94 27.67 -56.00
C TYR A 84 -4.77 28.86 -56.50
N LEU A 85 -4.81 29.96 -55.74
CA LEU A 85 -5.52 31.20 -56.12
C LEU A 85 -4.75 32.05 -57.15
N VAL A 86 -3.41 32.05 -57.10
CA VAL A 86 -2.54 32.85 -57.97
C VAL A 86 -2.36 32.21 -59.36
N MET A 87 -2.41 30.87 -59.47
CA MET A 87 -2.44 30.19 -60.77
C MET A 87 -3.66 30.59 -61.62
N LEU A 88 -4.76 31.02 -60.99
CA LEU A 88 -5.92 31.56 -61.70
C LEU A 88 -5.71 32.99 -62.23
N VAL A 89 -4.75 33.76 -61.70
CA VAL A 89 -4.61 35.20 -61.99
C VAL A 89 -3.38 35.54 -62.86
N ARG A 90 -2.30 34.75 -62.85
CA ARG A 90 -1.01 35.18 -63.43
C ARG A 90 -0.43 34.32 -64.55
N ARG A 91 -1.24 33.99 -65.56
CA ARG A 91 -0.74 33.86 -66.94
C ARG A 91 -0.72 35.25 -67.62
N LYS A 92 0.31 36.06 -67.32
CA LYS A 92 0.99 36.94 -68.30
C LYS A 92 2.09 37.80 -67.66
N LYS A 93 3.22 37.78 -68.37
CA LYS A 93 4.34 38.74 -68.43
C LYS A 93 5.38 38.74 -67.30
N ALA A 94 6.43 37.95 -67.57
CA ALA A 94 7.82 38.26 -67.23
C ALA A 94 8.36 39.39 -68.11
N ILE A 95 9.34 40.16 -67.62
CA ILE A 95 10.72 40.27 -68.17
C ILE A 95 11.56 41.24 -67.31
N ARG A 96 12.86 40.94 -67.35
CA ARG A 96 14.07 41.33 -66.60
C ARG A 96 14.48 42.81 -66.65
N GLY A 97 15.40 43.20 -65.74
CA GLY A 97 16.28 44.36 -65.90
C GLY A 97 17.42 44.46 -64.87
N ALA A 98 18.65 44.25 -65.37
CA ALA A 98 20.01 44.64 -64.93
C ALA A 98 20.37 44.87 -63.44
N GLU A 99 21.42 44.19 -62.97
CA GLU A 99 22.08 44.38 -61.66
C GLU A 99 23.19 45.43 -61.71
N THR A 100 23.09 46.45 -60.85
CA THR A 100 24.23 47.23 -60.35
C THR A 100 24.58 46.74 -58.95
N VAL A 101 25.87 46.45 -58.70
CA VAL A 101 26.35 45.97 -57.39
C VAL A 101 26.35 47.13 -56.39
N MET A 102 25.24 47.28 -55.65
CA MET A 102 25.10 48.24 -54.55
C MET A 102 25.92 47.82 -53.33
N SER A 103 26.44 48.80 -52.59
CA SER A 103 27.14 48.65 -51.30
C SER A 103 26.24 47.99 -50.24
N ILE A 104 26.80 47.25 -49.27
CA ILE A 104 26.04 46.55 -48.22
C ILE A 104 25.10 47.52 -47.47
N ASN A 105 25.55 48.73 -47.14
CA ASN A 105 24.72 49.73 -46.46
C ASN A 105 23.56 50.23 -47.35
N GLU A 106 23.79 50.33 -48.66
CA GLU A 106 22.74 50.68 -49.62
C GLU A 106 21.76 49.52 -49.81
N ARG A 107 22.22 48.27 -49.79
CA ARG A 107 21.36 47.07 -49.78
C ARG A 107 20.49 47.02 -48.52
N VAL A 108 21.06 47.29 -47.35
CA VAL A 108 20.29 47.35 -46.08
C VAL A 108 19.29 48.50 -46.11
N ARG A 109 19.69 49.69 -46.56
CA ARG A 109 18.80 50.86 -46.63
C ARG A 109 17.67 50.65 -47.63
N THR A 110 17.97 50.16 -48.82
CA THR A 110 16.95 49.87 -49.85
C THR A 110 16.05 48.73 -49.42
N SER A 111 16.58 47.71 -48.74
CA SER A 111 15.78 46.63 -48.15
C SER A 111 14.86 47.16 -47.06
N TYR A 112 15.34 48.00 -46.14
CA TYR A 112 14.52 48.63 -45.11
C TYR A 112 13.42 49.49 -45.71
N GLN A 113 13.71 50.28 -46.75
CA GLN A 113 12.72 51.11 -47.43
C GLN A 113 11.67 50.25 -48.15
N LYS A 114 12.09 49.17 -48.83
CA LYS A 114 11.19 48.20 -49.46
C LYS A 114 10.30 47.50 -48.43
N SER A 115 10.88 47.05 -47.32
CA SER A 115 10.15 46.44 -46.21
C SER A 115 9.16 47.44 -45.60
N LYS A 116 9.60 48.67 -45.30
CA LYS A 116 8.73 49.74 -44.77
C LYS A 116 7.55 50.02 -45.70
N PHE A 117 7.81 50.15 -47.00
CA PHE A 117 6.76 50.35 -47.99
C PHE A 117 5.80 49.15 -48.06
N PHE A 118 6.34 47.93 -48.02
CA PHE A 118 5.57 46.70 -48.01
C PHE A 118 4.65 46.61 -46.78
N PHE A 119 5.18 46.87 -45.57
CA PHE A 119 4.41 46.84 -44.32
C PHE A 119 3.35 47.96 -44.26
N LEU A 120 3.65 49.15 -44.78
CA LEU A 120 2.68 50.26 -44.81
C LEU A 120 1.51 50.00 -45.75
N ASN A 121 1.74 49.27 -46.84
CA ASN A 121 0.75 48.95 -47.87
C ASN A 121 0.22 47.51 -47.78
N LEU A 122 0.58 46.78 -46.73
CA LEU A 122 0.16 45.40 -46.55
C LEU A 122 -1.37 45.33 -46.45
N ASN A 123 -1.96 44.52 -47.30
CA ASN A 123 -3.38 44.22 -47.31
C ASN A 123 -3.54 42.71 -47.45
N LEU A 124 -3.82 42.02 -46.35
CA LEU A 124 -3.97 40.58 -46.29
C LEU A 124 -5.35 40.14 -46.79
N PHE A 125 -6.33 41.05 -46.82
CA PHE A 125 -7.72 40.78 -47.21
C PHE A 125 -8.17 41.67 -48.39
N PRO A 126 -7.52 41.59 -49.58
CA PRO A 126 -7.94 42.34 -50.74
C PRO A 126 -9.25 41.77 -51.33
N SER A 127 -10.10 42.64 -51.88
CA SER A 127 -11.28 42.21 -52.64
C SER A 127 -10.89 41.63 -54.00
N VAL A 128 -11.69 40.69 -54.52
CA VAL A 128 -11.55 40.14 -55.86
C VAL A 128 -12.84 40.43 -56.65
N PRO A 129 -12.83 41.24 -57.72
CA PRO A 129 -11.67 41.96 -58.27
C PRO A 129 -11.18 43.11 -57.37
N PRO A 130 -9.93 43.60 -57.56
CA PRO A 130 -9.39 44.70 -56.77
C PRO A 130 -10.25 45.96 -56.90
N THR A 131 -10.70 46.47 -55.77
CA THR A 131 -11.49 47.69 -55.73
C THR A 131 -10.60 48.93 -55.87
N THR A 132 -11.05 49.91 -56.65
CA THR A 132 -10.45 51.24 -56.73
C THR A 132 -11.08 52.23 -55.76
N HIS A 133 -12.16 51.82 -55.08
CA HIS A 133 -12.86 52.67 -54.12
C HIS A 133 -12.05 52.85 -52.84
N GLU A 134 -11.67 54.09 -52.56
CA GLU A 134 -10.79 54.47 -51.45
C GLU A 134 -11.30 53.98 -50.08
N HIS A 135 -12.61 54.08 -49.84
CA HIS A 135 -13.22 53.65 -48.58
C HIS A 135 -13.10 52.13 -48.35
N GLN A 136 -13.25 51.33 -49.41
CA GLN A 136 -13.10 49.88 -49.33
C GLN A 136 -11.64 49.48 -49.11
N LEU A 137 -10.70 50.13 -49.82
CA LEU A 137 -9.26 49.94 -49.60
C LEU A 137 -8.82 50.31 -48.17
N ARG A 138 -9.38 51.39 -47.61
CA ARG A 138 -9.13 51.79 -46.22
C ARG A 138 -9.60 50.71 -45.25
N ASN A 139 -10.82 50.18 -45.42
CA ASN A 139 -11.35 49.12 -44.57
C ASN A 139 -10.53 47.81 -44.67
N GLN A 140 -10.05 47.45 -45.86
CA GLN A 140 -9.20 46.26 -46.04
C GLN A 140 -7.84 46.41 -45.33
N ARG A 141 -7.20 47.57 -45.44
CA ARG A 141 -5.95 47.88 -44.71
C ARG A 141 -6.16 47.94 -43.20
N ILE A 142 -7.26 48.52 -42.73
CA ILE A 142 -7.62 48.55 -41.30
C ILE A 142 -7.85 47.13 -40.79
N SER A 143 -8.61 46.30 -41.51
CA SER A 143 -8.84 44.89 -41.18
C SER A 143 -7.53 44.10 -41.11
N THR A 144 -6.61 44.33 -42.05
CA THR A 144 -5.27 43.72 -42.04
C THR A 144 -4.46 44.13 -40.80
N ARG A 145 -4.47 45.42 -40.44
CA ARG A 145 -3.77 45.91 -39.24
C ARG A 145 -4.37 45.34 -37.96
N LEU A 146 -5.71 45.30 -37.87
CA LEU A 146 -6.44 44.75 -36.74
C LEU A 146 -6.18 43.24 -36.60
N PHE A 147 -6.17 42.49 -37.70
CA PHE A 147 -5.80 41.07 -37.70
C PHE A 147 -4.38 40.83 -37.21
N ILE A 148 -3.39 41.57 -37.73
CA ILE A 148 -1.99 41.44 -37.29
C ILE A 148 -1.87 41.79 -35.80
N PHE A 149 -2.52 42.87 -35.36
CA PHE A 149 -2.53 43.27 -33.95
C PHE A 149 -3.11 42.18 -33.06
N LEU A 150 -4.29 41.64 -33.39
CA LEU A 150 -4.93 40.55 -32.64
C LEU A 150 -4.08 39.27 -32.68
N LEU A 151 -3.48 38.94 -33.81
CA LEU A 151 -2.58 37.79 -33.94
C LEU A 151 -1.33 37.95 -33.06
N THR A 152 -0.74 39.15 -33.01
CA THR A 152 0.40 39.42 -32.14
C THR A 152 0.04 39.33 -30.66
N ILE A 153 -1.15 39.80 -30.27
CA ILE A 153 -1.67 39.64 -28.90
C ILE A 153 -1.83 38.15 -28.56
N LEU A 154 -2.45 37.37 -29.45
CA LEU A 154 -2.68 35.95 -29.23
C LEU A 154 -1.35 35.19 -29.08
N LEU A 155 -0.39 35.44 -29.95
CA LEU A 155 0.95 34.84 -29.87
C LEU A 155 1.68 35.25 -28.60
N PHE A 156 1.53 36.49 -28.15
CA PHE A 156 2.12 36.97 -26.90
C PHE A 156 1.51 36.27 -25.68
N ILE A 157 0.19 36.14 -25.62
CA ILE A 157 -0.51 35.39 -24.55
C ILE A 157 -0.03 33.94 -24.52
N LEU A 158 0.07 33.29 -25.68
CA LEU A 158 0.54 31.91 -25.76
C LEU A 158 2.00 31.75 -25.33
N LEU A 159 2.86 32.72 -25.68
CA LEU A 159 4.26 32.74 -25.25
C LEU A 159 4.35 32.86 -23.73
N LEU A 160 3.60 33.79 -23.14
CA LEU A 160 3.53 33.95 -21.68
C LEU A 160 3.02 32.68 -21.02
N TYR A 161 1.92 32.10 -21.52
CA TYR A 161 1.36 30.85 -21.01
C TYR A 161 2.40 29.72 -21.05
N THR A 162 3.07 29.53 -22.19
CA THR A 162 4.08 28.49 -22.37
C THR A 162 5.31 28.74 -21.51
N SER A 163 5.70 29.99 -21.26
CA SER A 163 6.83 30.31 -20.39
C SER A 163 6.50 30.11 -18.91
N LEU A 164 5.23 30.27 -18.52
CA LEU A 164 4.81 30.21 -17.12
C LEU A 164 4.46 28.79 -16.68
N ILE A 165 3.94 27.95 -17.58
CA ILE A 165 3.56 26.58 -17.26
C ILE A 165 4.78 25.70 -16.96
N ASN A 166 4.67 24.88 -15.92
CA ASN A 166 5.69 23.88 -15.60
C ASN A 166 5.39 22.59 -16.39
N ILE A 167 6.43 21.91 -16.82
CA ILE A 167 6.36 20.58 -17.39
C ILE A 167 6.86 19.56 -16.36
N THR A 168 6.34 18.33 -16.46
CA THR A 168 6.80 17.21 -15.66
C THR A 168 7.86 16.45 -16.42
N GLU A 169 9.03 16.28 -15.82
CA GLU A 169 10.14 15.51 -16.36
C GLU A 169 10.39 14.28 -15.49
N ILE A 170 10.68 13.14 -16.14
CA ILE A 170 11.03 11.89 -15.45
C ILE A 170 12.55 11.78 -15.43
N VAL A 171 13.11 11.69 -14.22
CA VAL A 171 14.55 11.47 -14.00
C VAL A 171 14.76 10.00 -13.67
N ASN A 172 15.71 9.36 -14.36
CA ASN A 172 16.04 7.95 -14.17
C ASN A 172 17.40 7.80 -13.49
N VAL A 173 17.44 6.99 -12.43
CA VAL A 173 18.64 6.66 -11.64
C VAL A 173 18.87 5.16 -11.74
N LYS A 174 20.03 4.76 -12.25
CA LYS A 174 20.36 3.34 -12.47
C LYS A 174 20.97 2.74 -11.21
N ALA A 175 20.44 1.60 -10.77
CA ALA A 175 20.94 0.80 -9.65
C ALA A 175 21.37 1.64 -8.42
N PRO A 176 20.46 2.42 -7.82
CA PRO A 176 20.82 3.26 -6.69
C PRO A 176 21.26 2.43 -5.48
N SER A 177 22.11 3.03 -4.65
CA SER A 177 22.41 2.49 -3.31
C SER A 177 21.26 2.75 -2.34
N ILE A 178 21.23 2.05 -1.20
CA ILE A 178 20.19 2.27 -0.17
C ILE A 178 20.18 3.72 0.33
N ILE A 179 21.37 4.32 0.53
CA ILE A 179 21.51 5.72 0.97
C ILE A 179 20.98 6.68 -0.11
N GLU A 180 21.28 6.41 -1.37
CA GLU A 180 20.79 7.22 -2.49
C GLU A 180 19.26 7.12 -2.63
N TYR A 181 18.72 5.91 -2.47
CA TYR A 181 17.27 5.71 -2.42
C TYR A 181 16.64 6.50 -1.27
N GLU A 182 17.20 6.47 -0.07
CA GLU A 182 16.66 7.20 1.08
C GLU A 182 16.62 8.71 0.82
N GLN A 183 17.68 9.26 0.24
CA GLN A 183 17.73 10.67 -0.15
C GLN A 183 16.66 11.02 -1.19
N LEU A 184 16.48 10.17 -2.21
CA LEU A 184 15.44 10.32 -3.21
C LEU A 184 14.05 10.20 -2.60
N TYR A 185 13.84 9.25 -1.69
CA TYR A 185 12.56 9.05 -1.01
C TYR A 185 12.21 10.26 -0.15
N ASN A 186 13.15 10.80 0.62
CA ASN A 186 12.94 12.00 1.42
C ASN A 186 12.58 13.22 0.58
N SER A 187 13.04 13.29 -0.66
CA SER A 187 12.82 14.43 -1.56
C SER A 187 11.61 14.26 -2.48
N TYR A 188 11.30 13.03 -2.90
CA TYR A 188 10.36 12.72 -3.99
C TYR A 188 9.45 11.53 -3.67
N SER A 189 9.19 11.24 -2.40
CA SER A 189 8.41 10.08 -1.94
C SER A 189 7.16 9.81 -2.78
N GLN A 190 6.36 10.83 -3.10
CA GLN A 190 5.09 10.70 -3.82
C GLN A 190 5.22 10.22 -5.28
N THR A 191 6.38 10.40 -5.91
CA THR A 191 6.56 10.12 -7.34
C THR A 191 7.72 9.16 -7.62
N LEU A 192 8.52 8.83 -6.60
CA LEU A 192 9.59 7.85 -6.68
C LEU A 192 9.02 6.45 -6.92
N THR A 193 9.46 5.84 -8.01
CA THR A 193 9.10 4.47 -8.41
C THR A 193 10.37 3.71 -8.73
N CYS A 194 10.57 2.56 -8.11
CA CYS A 194 11.75 1.71 -8.32
C CYS A 194 11.33 0.35 -8.88
N GLU A 195 12.09 -0.14 -9.87
CA GLU A 195 11.90 -1.47 -10.43
C GLU A 195 12.95 -2.43 -9.86
N CYS A 196 12.50 -3.40 -9.07
CA CYS A 196 13.37 -4.42 -8.49
C CYS A 196 13.82 -5.43 -9.56
N THR A 197 14.97 -6.06 -9.31
CA THR A 197 15.50 -7.10 -10.22
C THR A 197 14.67 -8.38 -10.19
N GLN A 198 14.07 -8.69 -9.04
CA GLN A 198 13.14 -9.79 -8.87
C GLN A 198 11.71 -9.27 -8.70
N VAL A 199 10.76 -9.92 -9.39
CA VAL A 199 9.33 -9.57 -9.39
C VAL A 199 8.63 -10.06 -8.12
N SER A 200 9.20 -11.09 -7.49
CA SER A 200 8.67 -11.68 -6.27
C SER A 200 9.77 -11.94 -5.24
N ILE A 201 9.43 -11.76 -3.96
CA ILE A 201 10.33 -11.98 -2.82
C ILE A 201 9.57 -12.80 -1.77
N ASN A 202 10.14 -13.90 -1.27
CA ASN A 202 9.54 -14.66 -0.17
C ASN A 202 9.44 -13.79 1.08
N TYR A 203 8.33 -13.87 1.82
CA TYR A 203 8.16 -13.07 3.04
C TYR A 203 9.23 -13.38 4.10
N GLU A 204 9.70 -14.63 4.16
CA GLU A 204 10.77 -15.08 5.07
C GLU A 204 12.07 -14.24 4.98
N LYS A 205 12.28 -13.53 3.86
CA LYS A 205 13.51 -12.78 3.63
C LYS A 205 13.54 -11.41 4.30
N PHE A 206 12.38 -10.82 4.58
CA PHE A 206 12.31 -9.42 5.00
C PHE A 206 11.27 -9.13 6.09
N ILE A 207 10.49 -10.13 6.47
CA ILE A 207 9.53 -10.05 7.57
C ILE A 207 9.93 -11.05 8.63
N GLU A 208 10.05 -10.57 9.86
CA GLU A 208 10.16 -11.40 11.05
C GLU A 208 8.99 -11.06 11.97
N ILE A 209 8.16 -12.07 12.22
CA ILE A 209 7.02 -12.03 13.15
C ILE A 209 7.40 -12.90 14.34
N GLN A 210 7.40 -12.29 15.52
CA GLN A 210 7.52 -12.97 16.80
C GLN A 210 6.22 -12.73 17.59
N TYR A 211 5.93 -13.62 18.54
CA TYR A 211 4.74 -13.51 19.37
C TYR A 211 5.05 -13.98 20.79
N THR A 212 4.31 -13.43 21.74
CA THR A 212 4.30 -13.87 23.13
C THR A 212 2.92 -14.42 23.47
N LEU A 213 2.87 -15.59 24.07
CA LEU A 213 1.61 -16.14 24.59
C LEU A 213 1.33 -15.61 25.99
N HIS A 214 0.09 -15.78 26.43
CA HIS A 214 -0.36 -15.45 27.77
C HIS A 214 0.49 -16.16 28.81
N GLN A 215 0.81 -15.47 29.91
CA GLN A 215 1.73 -15.96 30.95
C GLN A 215 1.34 -17.34 31.52
N VAL A 216 0.07 -17.71 31.46
CA VAL A 216 -0.42 -19.04 31.87
C VAL A 216 0.27 -20.17 31.11
N CYS A 217 0.61 -19.97 29.84
CA CYS A 217 1.28 -20.96 29.00
C CYS A 217 2.76 -21.18 29.36
N TYR A 218 3.34 -20.30 30.17
CA TYR A 218 4.70 -20.42 30.68
C TYR A 218 4.75 -20.65 32.20
N SER A 219 3.58 -20.79 32.83
CA SER A 219 3.44 -20.95 34.28
C SER A 219 3.50 -22.41 34.73
N ASP A 220 3.65 -22.62 36.03
CA ASP A 220 3.61 -23.95 36.64
C ASP A 220 2.29 -24.69 36.34
N PHE A 221 1.20 -23.95 36.09
CA PHE A 221 -0.16 -24.48 35.93
C PHE A 221 -0.37 -25.36 34.71
N VAL A 222 0.49 -25.28 33.70
CA VAL A 222 0.41 -26.12 32.49
C VAL A 222 1.43 -27.25 32.47
N THR A 223 2.24 -27.36 33.53
CA THR A 223 3.27 -28.39 33.63
C THR A 223 2.69 -29.74 34.06
N GLN A 224 3.30 -30.82 33.58
CA GLN A 224 2.89 -32.17 33.97
C GLN A 224 3.02 -32.39 35.49
N ASN A 225 4.05 -31.81 36.13
CA ASN A 225 4.24 -31.92 37.56
C ASN A 225 3.03 -31.38 38.34
N TRP A 226 2.51 -30.19 37.99
CA TRP A 226 1.35 -29.60 38.65
C TRP A 226 0.09 -30.45 38.44
N ILE A 227 -0.10 -30.92 37.21
CA ILE A 227 -1.22 -31.78 36.84
C ILE A 227 -1.18 -33.09 37.63
N ASP A 228 -0.02 -33.73 37.75
CA ASP A 228 0.16 -34.97 38.51
C ASP A 228 -0.09 -34.74 40.00
N TYR A 229 0.37 -33.61 40.55
CA TYR A 229 0.12 -33.24 41.94
C TYR A 229 -1.38 -33.15 42.24
N LEU A 230 -2.18 -32.57 41.34
CA LEU A 230 -3.64 -32.50 41.48
C LEU A 230 -4.30 -33.86 41.23
N GLY A 231 -3.82 -34.64 40.25
CA GLY A 231 -4.30 -35.99 39.94
C GLY A 231 -4.17 -36.94 41.12
N ILE A 232 -3.07 -36.88 41.86
CA ILE A 232 -2.87 -37.65 43.09
C ILE A 232 -3.96 -37.29 44.13
N THR A 233 -4.34 -36.03 44.26
CA THR A 233 -5.44 -35.67 45.19
C THR A 233 -6.78 -36.28 44.77
N GLN A 234 -7.02 -36.46 43.46
CA GLN A 234 -8.23 -37.09 42.95
C GLN A 234 -8.24 -38.61 43.17
N GLU A 235 -7.12 -39.30 42.89
CA GLU A 235 -7.01 -40.75 43.12
C GLU A 235 -7.26 -41.12 44.59
N TRP A 236 -6.75 -40.31 45.54
CA TRP A 236 -7.01 -40.51 46.96
C TRP A 236 -8.48 -40.27 47.35
N ILE A 237 -9.16 -39.31 46.70
CA ILE A 237 -10.58 -39.06 46.93
C ILE A 237 -11.43 -40.21 46.36
N ASP A 238 -11.11 -40.71 45.17
CA ASP A 238 -11.80 -41.86 44.57
C ASP A 238 -11.60 -43.13 45.41
N TYR A 239 -10.40 -43.32 45.98
CA TYR A 239 -10.11 -44.42 46.91
C TYR A 239 -10.95 -44.33 48.21
N LEU A 240 -11.08 -43.13 48.79
CA LEU A 240 -11.90 -42.92 49.99
C LEU A 240 -13.40 -43.09 49.72
N ALA A 241 -13.88 -42.67 48.54
CA ALA A 241 -15.27 -42.85 48.11
C ALA A 241 -15.63 -44.33 47.90
N ILE A 242 -14.68 -45.16 47.45
CA ILE A 242 -14.87 -46.61 47.36
C ILE A 242 -14.94 -47.25 48.75
N TYR A 243 -14.14 -46.76 49.70
CA TYR A 243 -14.11 -47.31 51.07
C TYR A 243 -15.39 -46.98 51.86
N GLU A 244 -16.01 -45.81 51.65
CA GLU A 244 -17.33 -45.46 52.21
C GLU A 244 -18.49 -46.29 51.62
N SER A 245 -18.30 -46.93 50.46
CA SER A 245 -19.32 -47.78 49.83
C SER A 245 -19.35 -49.23 50.32
N TYR A 246 -18.42 -49.64 51.20
CA TYR A 246 -18.21 -51.05 51.55
C TYR A 246 -18.43 -51.44 53.01
N GLU A 247 -18.95 -50.57 53.87
CA GLU A 247 -19.39 -50.97 55.23
C GLU A 247 -20.81 -50.50 55.55
N GLU A 248 -21.77 -51.18 54.94
CA GLU A 248 -23.05 -51.43 55.61
C GLU A 248 -23.21 -52.95 55.72
N TYR A 249 -22.85 -53.50 56.88
CA TYR A 249 -23.68 -54.40 57.69
C TYR A 249 -22.84 -55.03 58.82
N GLU A 250 -23.25 -54.68 60.05
CA GLU A 250 -23.21 -55.55 61.23
C GLU A 250 -21.85 -55.73 61.93
N TYR A 251 -21.54 -54.87 62.92
CA TYR A 251 -21.19 -55.25 64.32
C TYR A 251 -20.65 -54.06 65.17
N PHE A 252 -21.44 -53.05 65.55
CA PHE A 252 -20.94 -52.02 66.47
C PHE A 252 -21.96 -51.52 67.51
N GLU A 253 -22.18 -52.32 68.55
CA GLU A 253 -22.54 -51.85 69.89
C GLU A 253 -21.39 -52.19 70.85
N LYS A 254 -20.47 -51.26 71.15
CA LYS A 254 -19.79 -51.31 72.46
C LYS A 254 -19.11 -50.04 73.00
N TYR A 255 -18.72 -49.05 72.21
CA TYR A 255 -18.04 -47.88 72.78
C TYR A 255 -18.57 -46.59 72.16
N GLY A 256 -19.36 -45.87 72.95
CA GLY A 256 -19.92 -44.59 72.58
C GLY A 256 -18.84 -43.53 72.40
N TYR A 257 -18.59 -43.14 71.16
CA TYR A 257 -18.14 -41.82 70.74
C TYR A 257 -18.77 -41.58 69.36
N TYR A 258 -19.76 -40.70 69.32
CA TYR A 258 -20.38 -40.26 68.07
C TYR A 258 -19.55 -39.09 67.53
N GLU A 259 -18.73 -39.36 66.51
CA GLU A 259 -18.29 -38.33 65.58
C GLU A 259 -19.08 -38.51 64.29
N TYR A 260 -19.91 -37.53 63.98
CA TYR A 260 -20.78 -37.51 62.83
C TYR A 260 -19.93 -37.28 61.57
N TYR A 261 -19.50 -38.35 60.90
CA TYR A 261 -19.03 -38.27 59.52
C TYR A 261 -20.25 -38.33 58.62
N GLY A 262 -20.76 -37.16 58.26
CA GLY A 262 -21.87 -37.04 57.32
C GLY A 262 -21.44 -37.51 55.93
N ASN A 263 -22.35 -38.24 55.26
CA ASN A 263 -22.22 -38.67 53.86
C ASN A 263 -21.65 -37.55 52.99
N TYR A 264 -20.40 -37.68 52.55
CA TYR A 264 -19.77 -36.71 51.67
C TYR A 264 -20.17 -37.04 50.24
N GLU A 265 -21.34 -36.56 49.83
CA GLU A 265 -21.71 -36.58 48.41
C GLU A 265 -20.71 -35.66 47.69
N PRO A 266 -19.82 -36.19 46.82
CA PRO A 266 -18.77 -35.39 46.21
C PRO A 266 -19.42 -34.30 45.39
N ASN A 267 -19.28 -33.06 45.85
CA ASN A 267 -19.89 -31.93 45.18
C ASN A 267 -19.21 -31.77 43.82
N PRO A 268 -19.91 -31.94 42.68
CA PRO A 268 -19.31 -31.83 41.35
C PRO A 268 -18.81 -30.41 41.04
N THR A 269 -19.13 -29.43 41.89
CA THR A 269 -18.59 -28.06 41.81
C THR A 269 -17.30 -27.87 42.62
N ASP A 270 -16.85 -28.88 43.35
CA ASP A 270 -15.56 -28.84 44.04
C ASP A 270 -14.44 -28.85 43.00
N PHE A 271 -13.63 -27.79 43.06
CA PHE A 271 -12.51 -27.55 42.18
C PHE A 271 -11.57 -28.77 42.09
N ARG A 272 -11.38 -29.52 43.17
CA ARG A 272 -10.44 -30.66 43.18
C ARG A 272 -10.78 -31.71 42.13
N PHE A 273 -12.07 -31.98 41.90
CA PHE A 273 -12.55 -32.95 40.91
C PHE A 273 -12.39 -32.50 39.46
N THR A 274 -12.39 -31.18 39.22
CA THR A 274 -12.33 -30.60 37.88
C THR A 274 -10.95 -30.01 37.56
N SER A 275 -10.11 -29.79 38.56
CA SER A 275 -8.84 -29.06 38.45
C SER A 275 -7.85 -29.78 37.54
N THR A 276 -7.64 -31.08 37.72
CA THR A 276 -6.74 -31.89 36.88
C THR A 276 -7.11 -31.77 35.41
N PHE A 277 -8.39 -31.99 35.07
CA PHE A 277 -8.88 -31.86 33.70
C PHE A 277 -8.77 -30.42 33.18
N THR A 278 -9.07 -29.42 34.02
CA THR A 278 -8.99 -28.00 33.64
C THR A 278 -7.57 -27.60 33.27
N PHE A 279 -6.58 -27.97 34.06
CA PHE A 279 -5.17 -27.65 33.78
C PHE A 279 -4.57 -28.49 32.66
N GLN A 280 -5.00 -29.75 32.49
CA GLN A 280 -4.67 -30.56 31.31
C GLN A 280 -5.19 -29.89 30.03
N THR A 281 -6.45 -29.46 30.04
CA THR A 281 -7.06 -28.75 28.92
C THR A 281 -6.33 -27.43 28.64
N MET A 282 -5.97 -26.66 29.67
CA MET A 282 -5.17 -25.43 29.51
C MET A 282 -3.80 -25.70 28.87
N SER A 283 -3.11 -26.75 29.31
CA SER A 283 -1.81 -27.18 28.75
C SER A 283 -1.93 -27.59 27.28
N ALA A 284 -2.99 -28.34 26.95
CA ALA A 284 -3.31 -28.72 25.58
C ALA A 284 -3.61 -27.49 24.71
N PHE A 285 -4.37 -26.51 25.21
CA PHE A 285 -4.63 -25.27 24.49
C PHE A 285 -3.36 -24.47 24.21
N CYS A 286 -2.51 -24.25 25.21
CA CYS A 286 -1.23 -23.56 25.02
C CYS A 286 -0.35 -24.23 23.96
N THR A 287 -0.30 -25.57 23.96
CA THR A 287 0.42 -26.34 22.95
C THR A 287 -0.19 -26.18 21.56
N LEU A 288 -1.52 -26.32 21.46
CA LEU A 288 -2.25 -26.26 20.19
C LEU A 288 -2.17 -24.87 19.57
N VAL A 289 -2.34 -23.81 20.36
CA VAL A 289 -2.18 -22.41 19.95
C VAL A 289 -0.79 -22.19 19.38
N ASN A 290 0.25 -22.59 20.11
CA ASN A 290 1.63 -22.40 19.70
C ASN A 290 1.93 -23.11 18.36
N GLN A 291 1.44 -24.34 18.21
CA GLN A 291 1.55 -25.09 16.95
C GLN A 291 0.73 -24.45 15.82
N THR A 292 -0.46 -23.95 16.11
CA THR A 292 -1.32 -23.27 15.13
C THR A 292 -0.64 -22.04 14.58
N ILE A 293 -0.14 -21.15 15.45
CA ILE A 293 0.58 -19.95 15.03
C ILE A 293 1.84 -20.33 14.25
N SER A 294 2.64 -21.26 14.76
CA SER A 294 3.87 -21.72 14.08
C SER A 294 3.60 -22.27 12.67
N ASN A 295 2.58 -23.14 12.52
CA ASN A 295 2.20 -23.68 11.22
C ASN A 295 1.70 -22.58 10.26
N SER A 296 0.93 -21.63 10.77
CA SER A 296 0.46 -20.49 9.97
C SER A 296 1.59 -19.56 9.57
N LEU A 297 2.60 -19.35 10.42
CA LEU A 297 3.80 -18.61 10.06
C LEU A 297 4.63 -19.34 9.00
N ILE A 298 4.76 -20.68 9.08
CA ILE A 298 5.39 -21.47 8.02
C ILE A 298 4.68 -21.28 6.68
N GLN A 299 3.34 -21.33 6.67
CA GLN A 299 2.56 -21.07 5.47
C GLN A 299 2.73 -19.63 4.98
N PHE A 300 2.67 -18.64 5.87
CA PHE A 300 2.88 -17.24 5.55
C PHE A 300 4.25 -17.00 4.92
N TYR A 301 5.32 -17.53 5.51
CA TYR A 301 6.69 -17.40 5.02
C TYR A 301 6.92 -18.11 3.69
N SER A 302 6.13 -19.14 3.37
CA SER A 302 6.15 -19.80 2.05
C SER A 302 5.52 -18.94 0.94
N ASN A 303 4.70 -17.94 1.30
CA ASN A 303 4.10 -17.05 0.33
C ASN A 303 5.12 -16.05 -0.23
N GLN A 304 4.86 -15.61 -1.47
CA GLN A 304 5.67 -14.61 -2.14
C GLN A 304 4.96 -13.26 -2.17
N TYR A 305 5.70 -12.21 -1.82
CA TYR A 305 5.30 -10.85 -2.09
C TYR A 305 5.54 -10.53 -3.57
N GLN A 306 4.46 -10.44 -4.34
CA GLN A 306 4.49 -9.93 -5.71
C GLN A 306 4.50 -8.40 -5.64
N GLN A 307 5.55 -7.78 -6.19
CA GLN A 307 5.57 -6.33 -6.31
C GLN A 307 4.55 -5.90 -7.35
N GLN A 308 3.37 -5.46 -6.92
CA GLN A 308 2.53 -4.67 -7.79
C GLN A 308 3.24 -3.33 -7.99
N LEU A 309 3.94 -3.23 -9.13
CA LEU A 309 4.40 -1.99 -9.74
C LEU A 309 3.31 -0.92 -9.57
N LYS A 310 3.63 0.10 -8.76
CA LYS A 310 2.82 1.28 -8.36
C LYS A 310 2.27 1.23 -6.93
N THR A 311 3.14 1.36 -5.94
CA THR A 311 2.89 2.38 -4.90
C THR A 311 4.20 2.78 -4.23
N SER A 312 4.42 4.08 -4.26
CA SER A 312 5.39 4.80 -3.45
C SER A 312 5.09 4.59 -1.96
N SER A 313 5.74 3.61 -1.35
CA SER A 313 6.19 3.53 0.04
C SER A 313 6.06 2.11 0.59
N PHE A 314 7.17 1.58 1.10
CA PHE A 314 7.22 0.31 1.81
C PHE A 314 6.26 0.28 3.01
N SER A 315 6.01 1.41 3.68
CA SER A 315 5.03 1.51 4.78
C SER A 315 3.59 1.29 4.33
N SER A 316 3.19 1.79 3.13
CA SER A 316 1.87 1.49 2.56
C SER A 316 1.74 0.04 2.09
N SER A 317 2.86 -0.63 1.80
CA SER A 317 2.89 -2.05 1.46
C SER A 317 2.76 -2.94 2.70
N LEU A 318 3.30 -2.54 3.85
CA LEU A 318 3.18 -3.28 5.11
C LEU A 318 1.73 -3.35 5.63
N THR A 319 0.94 -2.29 5.50
CA THR A 319 -0.50 -2.34 5.85
C THR A 319 -1.29 -3.29 4.96
N SER A 320 -0.87 -3.49 3.70
CA SER A 320 -1.48 -4.49 2.82
C SER A 320 -1.09 -5.93 3.16
N ILE A 321 0.05 -6.13 3.85
CA ILE A 321 0.51 -7.44 4.32
C ILE A 321 -0.25 -7.85 5.58
N ASP A 322 -0.55 -6.90 6.46
CA ASP A 322 -1.40 -7.11 7.65
C ASP A 322 -2.78 -7.67 7.28
N GLN A 323 -3.37 -7.17 6.19
CA GLN A 323 -4.64 -7.66 5.64
C GLN A 323 -4.57 -9.05 4.99
N ARG A 324 -3.36 -9.60 4.77
CA ARG A 324 -3.15 -10.91 4.13
C ARG A 324 -2.77 -12.01 5.12
N MET A 325 -2.66 -11.70 6.42
CA MET A 325 -2.57 -12.76 7.42
C MET A 325 -3.90 -13.54 7.43
N PRO A 326 -3.89 -14.87 7.30
CA PRO A 326 -5.11 -15.65 7.40
C PRO A 326 -5.77 -15.40 8.77
N PRO A 327 -7.11 -15.23 8.85
CA PRO A 327 -7.78 -15.15 10.14
C PRO A 327 -7.58 -16.47 10.88
N LEU A 328 -6.85 -16.42 11.99
CA LEU A 328 -6.66 -17.55 12.88
C LEU A 328 -7.79 -17.54 13.90
N THR A 329 -8.75 -18.43 13.76
CA THR A 329 -9.84 -18.60 14.72
C THR A 329 -9.88 -20.04 15.22
N ILE A 330 -9.89 -20.20 16.55
CA ILE A 330 -10.22 -21.46 17.20
C ILE A 330 -11.68 -21.35 17.63
N SER A 331 -12.57 -22.17 17.07
CA SER A 331 -13.97 -22.21 17.52
C SER A 331 -14.17 -23.35 18.53
N VAL A 332 -14.46 -23.00 19.78
CA VAL A 332 -14.83 -23.96 20.83
C VAL A 332 -16.36 -24.11 20.85
N THR A 333 -16.89 -25.15 20.22
CA THR A 333 -18.33 -25.44 20.28
C THR A 333 -18.71 -26.00 21.65
N ARG A 334 -19.26 -25.16 22.54
CA ARG A 334 -19.96 -25.62 23.75
C ARG A 334 -21.22 -26.39 23.36
N ARG A 335 -21.28 -27.70 23.62
CA ARG A 335 -22.55 -28.39 23.86
C ARG A 335 -22.67 -28.71 25.35
N ILE A 336 -23.79 -28.29 25.92
CA ILE A 336 -24.19 -28.35 27.34
C ILE A 336 -24.74 -29.77 27.68
N PRO A 337 -25.06 -30.06 28.96
CA PRO A 337 -24.30 -30.85 29.93
C PRO A 337 -24.77 -32.32 29.98
N ILE A 338 -24.06 -33.21 30.69
CA ILE A 338 -24.62 -34.26 31.59
C ILE A 338 -23.43 -34.98 32.26
N ALA A 339 -23.66 -35.33 33.52
CA ALA A 339 -22.82 -36.07 34.45
C ALA A 339 -21.78 -37.02 33.82
N ILE A 340 -20.53 -36.87 34.29
CA ILE A 340 -19.39 -37.77 34.12
C ILE A 340 -18.80 -37.78 32.69
N GLY A 341 -17.73 -37.00 32.51
CA GLY A 341 -16.87 -37.05 31.32
C GLY A 341 -17.06 -35.87 30.37
N PHE A 342 -16.27 -34.81 30.56
CA PHE A 342 -16.12 -33.78 29.53
C PHE A 342 -15.42 -34.37 28.31
N GLN A 343 -16.12 -34.39 27.18
CA GLN A 343 -15.50 -34.58 25.86
C GLN A 343 -15.83 -33.34 25.03
N GLU A 344 -14.93 -32.36 25.05
CA GLU A 344 -15.03 -31.20 24.17
C GLU A 344 -14.64 -31.62 22.75
N THR A 345 -15.55 -31.50 21.78
CA THR A 345 -15.21 -31.65 20.36
C THR A 345 -14.76 -30.30 19.82
N ILE A 346 -13.46 -30.17 19.57
CA ILE A 346 -12.86 -29.00 18.92
C ILE A 346 -13.09 -29.14 17.41
N HIS A 347 -13.88 -28.23 16.83
CA HIS A 347 -14.01 -28.11 15.39
C HIS A 347 -13.14 -26.95 14.91
N ILE A 348 -12.15 -27.26 14.08
CA ILE A 348 -11.28 -26.29 13.42
C ILE A 348 -11.88 -26.00 12.04
N MET A 349 -12.41 -24.79 11.83
CA MET A 349 -12.66 -24.27 10.49
C MET A 349 -11.54 -23.33 10.10
N MET A 350 -10.74 -23.72 9.11
CA MET A 350 -9.96 -22.75 8.36
C MET A 350 -10.96 -21.98 7.50
N SER A 351 -11.09 -20.67 7.70
CA SER A 351 -11.86 -19.82 6.80
C SER A 351 -11.11 -19.74 5.47
N GLY A 352 -11.42 -20.67 4.56
CA GLY A 352 -11.01 -20.58 3.17
C GLY A 352 -11.73 -19.41 2.53
N ASP A 353 -10.95 -18.46 2.00
CA ASP A 353 -11.43 -17.43 1.11
C ASP A 353 -11.95 -18.11 -0.18
N ASP A 354 -13.24 -18.39 -0.21
CA ASP A 354 -13.95 -18.88 -1.39
C ASP A 354 -14.29 -17.67 -2.29
N SER A 355 -13.25 -16.98 -2.76
CA SER A 355 -13.34 -15.91 -3.76
C SER A 355 -12.76 -16.36 -5.10
N THR A 356 -13.25 -17.50 -5.60
CA THR A 356 -13.32 -17.71 -7.05
C THR A 356 -14.63 -17.15 -7.60
N LYS A 357 -14.58 -15.93 -8.14
CA LYS A 357 -15.26 -15.54 -9.39
C LYS A 357 -14.75 -14.22 -9.94
#